data_AF-A0A938Z6F2-F1
#
_entry.id   AF-A0A938Z6F2-F1
#
_cell.length_a   1.000
_cell.length_b   1.000
_cell.length_c   1.000
_cell.angle_alpha   90.00
_cell.angle_beta   90.00
_cell.angle_gamma   90.00
#
_symmetry.space_group_name_H-M   'P 1'
#
loop_
_entity.id
_entity.type
_entity.pdbx_description
1 polymer ?
#
loop_
_entity_poly.entity_id
_entity_poly.type
_entity_poly.pdbx_seq_one_letter_code
_entity_poly.pdbx_strand_id
1 'polypeptide(L)'
;MRNKPSLLMNSLFSMTRKRQLTILRQLECYGHLSGQQLAQACGASRRTIISDIEELRQRFGASTILASASNGYELVIQELAEYQEKKRALLADDPNLLFLHFLCQQETAIPEKLAAITGLGNQTFLKQCRQLQTLFAAYELTLNKKQWCLEGAEGNIRYFYKAFYFEEEEQPHQLFEQLAETLTLRYRPSLPIDPVVSLQWTKVFLLRAQQGGRLEENWEMADFCRLFLEKTGFVIEGLEVCRSLSQQERCVLLFLMMADEGVLSFLLKHPWVEETVPFDPIDSLRETFPKQAETLREDRVFVQVALAVMLLDRLFHVPPSLQRDRQKPAVSGIGKSKALSSAACHYLVTLGETYLNKQQLKNKQLMITYHLSGNEKIKGW
;
A
#
# COMPACT_ATOMS: atom_id res chain seq x y z
N MET A 1 14.26 6.41 -3.39
CA MET A 1 12.87 5.91 -3.34
C MET A 1 12.22 6.26 -4.67
N ARG A 2 11.75 5.30 -5.47
CA ARG A 2 10.95 5.62 -6.66
C ARG A 2 9.62 6.17 -6.16
N ASN A 3 9.23 7.38 -6.60
CA ASN A 3 7.96 8.01 -6.24
C ASN A 3 6.79 7.09 -6.64
N LYS A 4 6.26 6.31 -5.71
CA LYS A 4 4.93 5.71 -5.85
C LYS A 4 3.97 6.90 -6.04
N PRO A 5 3.17 6.94 -7.12
CA PRO A 5 2.25 8.04 -7.32
C PRO A 5 1.28 8.11 -6.13
N SER A 6 1.28 9.24 -5.41
CA SER A 6 0.45 9.43 -4.21
C SER A 6 -1.02 9.29 -4.55
N LEU A 7 -1.69 8.36 -3.88
CA LEU A 7 -3.10 8.05 -4.04
C LEU A 7 -3.95 9.24 -3.58
N LEU A 8 -3.54 9.92 -2.51
CA LEU A 8 -4.16 11.17 -2.04
C LEU A 8 -4.13 12.23 -3.14
N MET A 9 -2.96 12.50 -3.72
CA MET A 9 -2.79 13.52 -4.77
C MET A 9 -3.60 13.22 -6.04
N ASN A 10 -3.82 11.94 -6.34
CA ASN A 10 -4.65 11.51 -7.47
C ASN A 10 -6.15 11.56 -7.16
N SER A 11 -6.50 11.55 -5.87
CA SER A 11 -7.88 11.63 -5.39
C SER A 11 -8.40 13.06 -5.35
N LEU A 12 -7.53 14.07 -5.09
CA LEU A 12 -7.96 15.47 -4.92
C LEU A 12 -8.80 15.99 -6.09
N PHE A 13 -9.92 16.63 -5.77
CA PHE A 13 -10.78 17.30 -6.74
C PHE A 13 -10.23 18.69 -7.10
N SER A 14 -9.80 19.47 -6.10
CA SER A 14 -9.34 20.85 -6.29
C SER A 14 -7.90 20.91 -6.79
N MET A 15 -7.71 21.51 -7.98
CA MET A 15 -6.36 21.79 -8.51
C MET A 15 -5.59 22.79 -7.65
N THR A 16 -6.26 23.71 -6.96
CA THR A 16 -5.62 24.63 -6.02
C THR A 16 -5.11 23.91 -4.78
N ARG A 17 -5.93 23.07 -4.15
CA ARG A 17 -5.47 22.27 -2.99
C ARG A 17 -4.34 21.32 -3.37
N LYS A 18 -4.45 20.68 -4.53
CA LYS A 18 -3.38 19.83 -5.07
C LYS A 18 -2.07 20.60 -5.21
N ARG A 19 -2.14 21.81 -5.78
CA ARG A 19 -0.96 22.68 -5.96
C ARG A 19 -0.39 23.15 -4.63
N GLN A 20 -1.24 23.62 -3.71
CA GLN A 20 -0.84 24.04 -2.36
C GLN A 20 -0.17 22.89 -1.58
N LEU A 21 -0.72 21.68 -1.63
CA LEU A 21 -0.11 20.51 -1.02
C LEU A 21 1.22 20.14 -1.69
N THR A 22 1.32 20.22 -3.02
CA THR A 22 2.61 20.05 -3.74
C THR A 22 3.64 21.06 -3.26
N ILE A 23 3.28 22.35 -3.14
CA ILE A 23 4.19 23.40 -2.67
C ILE A 23 4.73 23.05 -1.28
N LEU A 24 3.85 22.69 -0.34
CA LEU A 24 4.25 22.30 1.02
C LEU A 24 5.20 21.11 1.00
N ARG A 25 4.84 20.01 0.32
CA ARG A 25 5.69 18.81 0.21
C ARG A 25 7.06 19.10 -0.41
N GLN A 26 7.12 19.99 -1.40
CA GLN A 26 8.39 20.38 -2.02
C GLN A 26 9.26 21.18 -1.06
N LEU A 27 8.69 22.13 -0.33
CA LEU A 27 9.43 22.93 0.65
C LEU A 27 9.85 22.10 1.88
N GLU A 28 9.02 21.17 2.34
CA GLU A 28 9.38 20.20 3.39
C GLU A 28 10.59 19.35 3.01
N CYS A 29 10.64 18.86 1.76
CA CYS A 29 11.72 18.01 1.28
C CYS A 29 13.03 18.75 1.03
N TYR A 30 12.97 19.97 0.49
CA TYR A 30 14.15 20.68 -0.01
C TYR A 30 14.54 21.91 0.81
N GLY A 31 13.71 22.33 1.76
CA GLY A 31 13.89 23.52 2.59
C GLY A 31 13.65 24.83 1.85
N HIS A 32 14.40 25.06 0.77
CA HIS A 32 14.36 26.29 -0.03
C HIS A 32 14.21 26.00 -1.52
N LEU A 33 13.26 26.68 -2.18
CA LEU A 33 13.04 26.55 -3.62
C LEU A 33 12.72 27.88 -4.29
N SER A 34 13.26 28.09 -5.49
CA SER A 34 12.87 29.24 -6.31
C SER A 34 11.41 29.15 -6.76
N GLY A 35 10.80 30.31 -7.03
CA GLY A 35 9.45 30.35 -7.60
C GLY A 35 9.33 29.67 -8.96
N GLN A 36 10.43 29.54 -9.72
CA GLN A 36 10.45 28.77 -10.96
C GLN A 36 10.40 27.27 -10.73
N GLN A 37 11.15 26.76 -9.76
CA GLN A 37 11.13 25.34 -9.40
C GLN A 37 9.74 24.93 -8.90
N LEU A 38 9.12 25.75 -8.04
CA LEU A 38 7.75 25.51 -7.58
C LEU A 38 6.73 25.56 -8.73
N ALA A 39 6.85 26.55 -9.63
CA ALA A 39 6.01 26.66 -10.81
C ALA A 39 6.11 25.42 -11.71
N GLN A 40 7.32 24.93 -11.93
CA GLN A 40 7.58 23.72 -12.71
C GLN A 40 7.01 22.47 -12.02
N ALA A 41 7.26 22.29 -10.72
CA ALA A 41 6.75 21.15 -9.95
C ALA A 41 5.21 21.10 -9.94
N CYS A 42 4.56 22.27 -9.96
CA CYS A 42 3.11 22.38 -9.93
C CYS A 42 2.45 22.42 -11.32
N GLY A 43 3.22 22.59 -12.40
CA GLY A 43 2.69 22.86 -13.74
C GLY A 43 1.86 24.15 -13.81
N ALA A 44 2.26 25.20 -13.08
CA ALA A 44 1.52 26.44 -12.93
C ALA A 44 2.39 27.68 -13.25
N SER A 45 1.77 28.85 -13.41
CA SER A 45 2.50 30.10 -13.60
C SER A 45 3.14 30.59 -12.31
N ARG A 46 4.26 31.34 -12.39
CA ARG A 46 4.87 31.99 -11.21
C ARG A 46 3.87 32.89 -10.46
N ARG A 47 3.01 33.61 -11.19
CA ARG A 47 1.96 34.45 -10.59
C ARG A 47 0.98 33.63 -9.73
N THR A 48 0.62 32.44 -10.19
CA THR A 48 -0.23 31.51 -9.45
C THR A 48 0.47 31.05 -8.16
N ILE A 49 1.75 30.65 -8.26
CA ILE A 49 2.54 30.25 -7.08
C ILE A 49 2.60 31.37 -6.04
N ILE A 50 2.80 32.63 -6.45
CA ILE A 50 2.78 33.77 -5.52
C ILE A 50 1.44 33.85 -4.77
N SER A 51 0.32 33.71 -5.49
CA SER A 51 -1.02 33.71 -4.89
C SER A 51 -1.21 32.56 -3.90
N ASP A 52 -0.78 31.34 -4.26
CA ASP A 52 -0.92 30.17 -3.39
C ASP A 52 -0.07 30.30 -2.13
N ILE A 53 1.16 30.82 -2.25
CA ILE A 53 2.04 31.06 -1.10
C ILE A 53 1.40 32.06 -0.14
N GLU A 54 0.75 33.10 -0.65
CA GLU A 54 0.09 34.09 0.19
C GLU A 54 -1.14 33.50 0.90
N GLU A 55 -1.95 32.70 0.21
CA GLU A 55 -3.05 31.95 0.84
C GLU A 55 -2.54 30.96 1.90
N LEU A 56 -1.43 30.28 1.62
CA LEU A 56 -0.77 29.38 2.57
C LEU A 56 -0.26 30.14 3.80
N ARG A 57 0.37 31.30 3.63
CA ARG A 57 0.77 32.17 4.77
C ARG A 57 -0.40 32.50 5.67
N GLN A 58 -1.50 32.94 5.08
CA GLN A 58 -2.69 33.32 5.83
C GLN A 58 -3.29 32.12 6.58
N ARG A 59 -3.36 30.96 5.92
CA ARG A 59 -3.92 29.74 6.52
C ARG A 59 -3.04 29.18 7.64
N PHE A 60 -1.72 29.12 7.42
CA PHE A 60 -0.80 28.52 8.37
C PHE A 60 -0.43 29.49 9.50
N GLY A 61 -0.44 30.81 9.25
CA GLY A 61 -0.28 31.82 10.28
C GLY A 61 0.98 31.58 11.11
N ALA A 62 0.85 31.64 12.44
CA ALA A 62 1.98 31.51 13.35
C ALA A 62 2.59 30.10 13.43
N SER A 63 1.93 29.05 12.91
CA SER A 63 2.48 27.68 12.96
C SER A 63 3.66 27.48 12.01
N THR A 64 3.85 28.40 11.05
CA THR A 64 4.97 28.38 10.12
C THR A 64 5.52 29.78 9.87
N ILE A 65 6.76 29.83 9.37
CA ILE A 65 7.30 30.98 8.68
C ILE A 65 7.49 30.56 7.23
N LEU A 66 6.66 31.08 6.34
CA LEU A 66 6.80 30.87 4.90
C LEU A 66 7.44 32.12 4.29
N ALA A 67 8.77 32.20 4.32
CA ALA A 67 9.52 33.39 3.93
C ALA A 67 9.61 33.53 2.41
N SER A 68 9.54 34.77 1.91
CA SER A 68 9.95 35.11 0.55
C SER A 68 11.34 35.75 0.61
N ALA A 69 12.34 35.06 0.08
CA ALA A 69 13.68 35.58 -0.11
C ALA A 69 13.87 36.01 -1.57
N SER A 70 14.91 36.81 -1.84
CA SER A 70 15.24 37.30 -3.18
C SER A 70 15.50 36.17 -4.20
N ASN A 71 15.83 34.97 -3.72
CA ASN A 71 16.11 33.78 -4.52
C ASN A 71 15.05 32.67 -4.40
N GLY A 72 13.92 32.87 -3.70
CA GLY A 72 12.90 31.83 -3.57
C GLY A 72 12.02 31.90 -2.34
N TYR A 73 11.54 30.74 -1.93
CA TYR A 73 10.66 30.52 -0.79
C TYR A 73 11.25 29.47 0.13
N GLU A 74 11.10 29.71 1.42
CA GLU A 74 11.55 28.81 2.48
C GLU A 74 10.40 28.57 3.46
N LEU A 75 10.24 27.33 3.90
CA LEU A 75 9.27 26.93 4.92
C LEU A 75 10.00 26.54 6.20
N VAL A 76 9.74 27.26 7.27
CA VAL A 76 10.16 26.89 8.63
C VAL A 76 8.93 26.53 9.43
N ILE A 77 8.86 25.29 9.93
CA ILE A 77 7.78 24.82 10.80
C ILE A 77 8.11 25.24 12.24
N GLN A 78 7.25 26.07 12.83
CA GLN A 78 7.42 26.54 14.21
C GLN A 78 6.75 25.58 15.19
N GLU A 79 5.52 25.19 14.90
CA GLU A 79 4.72 24.28 15.74
C GLU A 79 4.24 23.09 14.92
N LEU A 80 4.92 21.95 15.07
CA LEU A 80 4.69 20.77 14.23
C LEU A 80 3.25 20.25 14.33
N ALA A 81 2.70 20.17 15.54
CA ALA A 81 1.34 19.64 15.75
C ALA A 81 0.28 20.53 15.07
N GLU A 82 0.37 21.85 15.25
CA GLU A 82 -0.56 22.80 14.64
C GLU A 82 -0.39 22.86 13.12
N TYR A 83 0.85 22.78 12.63
CA TYR A 83 1.14 22.66 11.20
C TYR A 83 0.46 21.45 10.57
N GLN A 84 0.61 20.27 11.18
CA GLN A 84 -0.01 19.04 10.68
C GLN A 84 -1.53 19.13 10.71
N GLU A 85 -2.11 19.71 11.76
CA GLU A 85 -3.56 19.92 11.83
C GLU A 85 -4.08 20.84 10.73
N LYS A 86 -3.39 21.97 10.50
CA LYS A 86 -3.75 22.90 9.40
C LYS A 86 -3.55 22.28 8.01
N LYS A 87 -2.55 21.41 7.85
CA LYS A 87 -2.32 20.64 6.61
C LYS A 87 -3.45 19.63 6.38
N ARG A 88 -3.99 18.98 7.43
CA ARG A 88 -5.20 18.17 7.35
C ARG A 88 -6.44 19.01 7.02
N ALA A 89 -6.62 20.15 7.68
CA ALA A 89 -7.74 21.06 7.44
C ALA A 89 -7.75 21.67 6.03
N LEU A 90 -6.59 21.79 5.37
CA LEU A 90 -6.50 22.16 3.95
C LEU A 90 -7.27 21.17 3.05
N LEU A 91 -7.31 19.91 3.45
CA LEU A 91 -7.84 18.78 2.68
C LEU A 91 -9.22 18.31 3.15
N ALA A 92 -9.62 18.62 4.39
CA ALA A 92 -10.83 18.11 5.03
C ALA A 92 -12.12 18.34 4.21
N ASP A 93 -12.23 19.48 3.54
CA ASP A 93 -13.39 19.82 2.72
C ASP A 93 -13.15 19.57 1.21
N ASP A 94 -12.20 18.70 0.85
CA ASP A 94 -12.05 18.28 -0.54
C ASP A 94 -13.20 17.34 -0.95
N PRO A 95 -13.98 17.70 -1.99
CA PRO A 95 -15.17 16.95 -2.36
C PRO A 95 -14.91 15.46 -2.62
N ASN A 96 -13.75 15.09 -3.19
CA ASN A 96 -13.44 13.68 -3.46
C ASN A 96 -12.98 12.95 -2.20
N LEU A 97 -12.28 13.63 -1.28
CA LEU A 97 -11.88 13.01 -0.02
C LEU A 97 -13.08 12.77 0.89
N LEU A 98 -14.01 13.74 0.96
CA LEU A 98 -15.30 13.57 1.63
C LEU A 98 -16.11 12.43 1.00
N PHE A 99 -16.15 12.34 -0.34
CA PHE A 99 -16.80 11.23 -1.02
C PHE A 99 -16.21 9.89 -0.58
N LEU A 100 -14.88 9.75 -0.62
CA LEU A 100 -14.18 8.53 -0.23
C LEU A 100 -14.42 8.18 1.24
N HIS A 101 -14.50 9.19 2.10
CA HIS A 101 -14.83 9.01 3.50
C HIS A 101 -16.26 8.51 3.69
N PHE A 102 -17.26 9.14 3.07
CA PHE A 102 -18.65 8.70 3.13
C PHE A 102 -18.85 7.30 2.53
N LEU A 103 -18.17 7.00 1.43
CA LEU A 103 -18.16 5.66 0.83
C LEU A 103 -17.60 4.63 1.81
N CYS A 104 -16.51 4.97 2.50
CA CYS A 104 -15.89 4.12 3.50
C CYS A 104 -16.77 3.91 4.74
N GLN A 105 -17.61 4.88 5.10
CA GLN A 105 -18.57 4.78 6.20
C GLN A 105 -19.90 4.11 5.79
N GLN A 106 -20.05 3.64 4.54
CA GLN A 106 -21.31 3.14 3.97
C GLN A 106 -22.48 4.11 4.13
N GLU A 107 -22.18 5.40 3.97
CA GLU A 107 -23.19 6.44 4.09
C GLU A 107 -24.21 6.37 2.96
N THR A 108 -25.46 6.64 3.31
CA THR A 108 -26.54 6.78 2.32
C THR A 108 -26.69 8.24 1.91
N ALA A 109 -27.31 8.50 0.75
CA ALA A 109 -27.52 9.85 0.22
C ALA A 109 -26.22 10.68 0.12
N ILE A 110 -25.11 10.04 -0.32
CA ILE A 110 -23.82 10.71 -0.51
C ILE A 110 -23.93 11.97 -1.39
N PRO A 111 -24.65 11.97 -2.54
CA PRO A 111 -24.78 13.17 -3.35
C PRO A 111 -25.34 14.37 -2.56
N GLU A 112 -26.39 14.14 -1.78
CA GLU A 112 -27.08 15.16 -0.99
C GLU A 112 -26.18 15.69 0.13
N LYS A 113 -25.49 14.81 0.85
CA LYS A 113 -24.53 15.17 1.90
C LYS A 113 -23.37 16.01 1.34
N LEU A 114 -22.82 15.60 0.20
CA LEU A 114 -21.75 16.35 -0.46
C LEU A 114 -22.24 17.71 -0.96
N ALA A 115 -23.43 17.79 -1.54
CA ALA A 115 -24.00 19.05 -2.00
C ALA A 115 -24.21 20.03 -0.83
N ALA A 116 -24.66 19.54 0.33
CA ALA A 116 -24.85 20.37 1.53
C ALA A 116 -23.53 20.94 2.08
N ILE A 117 -22.44 20.16 2.05
CA ILE A 117 -21.13 20.59 2.59
C ILE A 117 -20.38 21.47 1.58
N THR A 118 -20.40 21.09 0.30
CA THR A 118 -19.52 21.68 -0.72
C THR A 118 -20.21 22.72 -1.60
N GLY A 119 -21.55 22.78 -1.58
CA GLY A 119 -22.35 23.60 -2.49
C GLY A 119 -22.33 23.13 -3.96
N LEU A 120 -21.72 21.98 -4.25
CA LEU A 120 -21.56 21.49 -5.62
C LEU A 120 -22.83 20.80 -6.14
N GLY A 121 -23.18 21.09 -7.39
CA GLY A 121 -24.34 20.50 -8.06
C GLY A 121 -24.08 19.11 -8.67
N ASN A 122 -25.18 18.46 -9.10
CA ASN A 122 -25.19 17.08 -9.62
C ASN A 122 -24.21 16.81 -10.78
N GLN A 123 -23.99 17.78 -11.67
CA GLN A 123 -23.03 17.60 -12.77
C GLN A 123 -21.59 17.44 -12.28
N THR A 124 -21.22 18.19 -11.22
CA THR A 124 -19.92 18.07 -10.60
C THR A 124 -19.77 16.71 -9.93
N PHE A 125 -20.80 16.27 -9.23
CA PHE A 125 -20.83 14.94 -8.61
C PHE A 125 -20.61 13.80 -9.62
N LEU A 126 -21.22 13.87 -10.81
CA LEU A 126 -20.96 12.89 -11.86
C LEU A 126 -19.50 12.90 -12.34
N LYS A 127 -18.87 14.08 -12.40
CA LYS A 127 -17.44 14.21 -12.71
C LYS A 127 -16.57 13.57 -11.62
N GLN A 128 -16.90 13.80 -10.34
CA GLN A 128 -16.21 13.16 -9.21
C GLN A 128 -16.25 11.64 -9.33
N CYS A 129 -17.44 11.07 -9.57
CA CYS A 129 -17.60 9.62 -9.76
C CYS A 129 -16.70 9.07 -10.88
N ARG A 130 -16.58 9.77 -12.02
CA ARG A 130 -15.72 9.32 -13.13
C ARG A 130 -14.24 9.38 -12.78
N GLN A 131 -13.82 10.43 -12.07
CA GLN A 131 -12.43 10.57 -11.62
C GLN A 131 -12.08 9.46 -10.62
N LEU A 132 -12.91 9.27 -9.60
CA LEU A 132 -12.71 8.24 -8.58
C LEU A 132 -12.78 6.83 -9.18
N GLN A 133 -13.65 6.57 -10.15
CA GLN A 133 -13.69 5.29 -10.86
C GLN A 133 -12.36 4.96 -11.56
N THR A 134 -11.65 5.96 -12.08
CA THR A 134 -10.32 5.75 -12.68
C THR A 134 -9.30 5.28 -11.63
N LEU A 135 -9.43 5.78 -10.41
CA LEU A 135 -8.58 5.44 -9.28
C LEU A 135 -8.92 4.04 -8.74
N PHE A 136 -10.21 3.72 -8.60
CA PHE A 136 -10.68 2.38 -8.22
C PHE A 136 -10.28 1.30 -9.23
N ALA A 137 -10.33 1.61 -10.53
CA ALA A 137 -9.93 0.68 -11.58
C ALA A 137 -8.45 0.24 -11.49
N ALA A 138 -7.57 1.06 -10.89
CA ALA A 138 -6.18 0.67 -10.64
C ALA A 138 -6.04 -0.46 -9.60
N TYR A 139 -7.07 -0.67 -8.79
CA TYR A 139 -7.20 -1.75 -7.82
C TYR A 139 -8.22 -2.81 -8.29
N GLU A 140 -8.64 -2.79 -9.56
CA GLU A 140 -9.68 -3.67 -10.10
C GLU A 140 -11.04 -3.53 -9.37
N LEU A 141 -11.34 -2.32 -8.88
CA LEU A 141 -12.57 -2.01 -8.16
C LEU A 141 -13.53 -1.16 -9.00
N THR A 142 -14.82 -1.34 -8.77
CA THR A 142 -15.90 -0.55 -9.37
C THR A 142 -16.76 0.12 -8.30
N LEU A 143 -17.23 1.33 -8.59
CA LEU A 143 -18.16 2.06 -7.73
C LEU A 143 -19.60 1.66 -8.06
N ASN A 144 -20.29 1.02 -7.13
CA ASN A 144 -21.73 0.83 -7.20
C ASN A 144 -22.44 2.09 -6.70
N LYS A 145 -23.05 2.83 -7.62
CA LYS A 145 -23.76 4.09 -7.33
C LYS A 145 -25.16 3.89 -6.76
N LYS A 146 -25.71 2.67 -6.79
CA LYS A 146 -27.02 2.39 -6.19
C LYS A 146 -26.89 2.15 -4.69
N GLN A 147 -25.84 1.42 -4.30
CA GLN A 147 -25.56 1.04 -2.92
C GLN A 147 -24.48 1.91 -2.25
N TRP A 148 -23.81 2.77 -3.00
CA TRP A 148 -22.68 3.57 -2.54
C TRP A 148 -21.62 2.72 -1.85
N CYS A 149 -21.14 1.70 -2.57
CA CYS A 149 -20.09 0.82 -2.11
C CYS A 149 -19.09 0.50 -3.23
N LEU A 150 -17.93 -0.04 -2.85
CA LEU A 150 -16.97 -0.60 -3.78
C LEU A 150 -17.29 -2.08 -4.02
N GLU A 151 -17.23 -2.48 -5.29
CA GLU A 151 -17.37 -3.85 -5.75
C GLU A 151 -16.05 -4.34 -6.36
N GLY A 152 -15.74 -5.62 -6.16
CA GLY A 152 -14.50 -6.27 -6.58
C GLY A 152 -14.09 -7.35 -5.58
N ALA A 153 -12.92 -7.94 -5.78
CA ALA A 153 -12.36 -8.88 -4.80
C ALA A 153 -12.18 -8.17 -3.45
N GLU A 154 -12.64 -8.80 -2.36
CA GLU A 154 -12.57 -8.20 -1.02
C GLU A 154 -11.12 -7.85 -0.62
N GLY A 155 -10.14 -8.66 -1.03
CA GLY A 155 -8.73 -8.34 -0.82
C GLY A 155 -8.30 -7.02 -1.46
N ASN A 156 -8.79 -6.70 -2.65
CA ASN A 156 -8.51 -5.43 -3.33
C ASN A 156 -9.15 -4.24 -2.61
N ILE A 157 -10.36 -4.40 -2.09
CA ILE A 157 -11.02 -3.36 -1.28
C ILE A 157 -10.19 -3.09 -0.02
N ARG A 158 -9.72 -4.13 0.66
CA ARG A 158 -8.88 -4.01 1.86
C ARG A 158 -7.54 -3.35 1.55
N TYR A 159 -6.84 -3.76 0.48
CA TYR A 159 -5.61 -3.10 0.05
C TYR A 159 -5.83 -1.63 -0.31
N PHE A 160 -6.93 -1.31 -1.01
CA PHE A 160 -7.27 0.06 -1.34
C PHE A 160 -7.42 0.92 -0.08
N TYR A 161 -8.21 0.47 0.91
CA TYR A 161 -8.37 1.20 2.16
C TYR A 161 -7.08 1.29 2.97
N LYS A 162 -6.28 0.21 3.00
CA LYS A 162 -4.97 0.24 3.67
C LYS A 162 -4.04 1.28 3.04
N ALA A 163 -3.94 1.29 1.72
CA ALA A 163 -3.10 2.22 0.98
C ALA A 163 -3.59 3.66 1.17
N PHE A 164 -4.89 3.89 1.02
CA PHE A 164 -5.46 5.23 1.10
C PHE A 164 -5.34 5.84 2.50
N TYR A 165 -5.76 5.13 3.54
CA TYR A 165 -5.88 5.71 4.89
C TYR A 165 -4.62 5.63 5.75
N PHE A 166 -3.61 4.87 5.35
CA PHE A 166 -2.45 4.63 6.22
C PHE A 166 -1.09 4.70 5.54
N GLU A 167 -1.01 4.66 4.21
CA GLU A 167 0.27 4.83 3.49
C GLU A 167 0.48 6.25 2.97
N GLU A 168 -0.55 7.08 3.00
CA GLU A 168 -0.46 8.49 2.64
C GLU A 168 -0.19 9.32 3.91
N GLU A 169 0.78 10.23 3.83
CA GLU A 169 1.22 11.03 4.98
C GLU A 169 0.12 11.96 5.52
N GLU A 170 -0.62 12.62 4.64
CA GLU A 170 -1.66 13.58 5.00
C GLU A 170 -3.06 12.98 4.84
N GLN A 171 -3.55 12.36 5.91
CA GLN A 171 -4.93 11.88 5.96
C GLN A 171 -5.83 12.85 6.74
N PRO A 172 -6.78 13.52 6.06
CA PRO A 172 -7.70 14.44 6.76
C PRO A 172 -8.81 13.72 7.51
N HIS A 173 -9.05 12.44 7.21
CA HIS A 173 -10.08 11.63 7.83
C HIS A 173 -9.48 10.34 8.35
N GLN A 174 -9.92 9.91 9.53
CA GLN A 174 -9.45 8.67 10.13
C GLN A 174 -10.27 7.47 9.65
N LEU A 175 -9.57 6.35 9.46
CA LEU A 175 -10.24 5.06 9.30
C LEU A 175 -10.60 4.51 10.68
N PHE A 176 -11.90 4.35 10.93
CA PHE A 176 -12.45 3.58 12.04
C PHE A 176 -11.95 4.01 13.44
N GLU A 177 -12.72 4.87 14.10
CA GLU A 177 -12.33 5.52 15.36
C GLU A 177 -12.42 4.61 16.60
N GLN A 178 -13.26 3.57 16.59
CA GLN A 178 -13.62 2.80 17.79
C GLN A 178 -12.58 1.76 18.30
N LEU A 179 -11.38 1.69 17.71
CA LEU A 179 -10.52 0.50 17.82
C LEU A 179 -9.58 0.42 19.03
N ALA A 180 -9.03 1.55 19.49
CA ALA A 180 -7.82 1.52 20.31
C ALA A 180 -8.06 1.07 21.76
N GLU A 181 -9.23 1.33 22.33
CA GLU A 181 -9.46 1.13 23.76
C GLU A 181 -9.98 -0.26 24.12
N THR A 182 -10.57 -0.99 23.16
CA THR A 182 -11.28 -2.24 23.44
C THR A 182 -10.59 -3.49 22.91
N LEU A 183 -9.62 -3.36 22.00
CA LEU A 183 -9.04 -4.51 21.28
C LEU A 183 -7.79 -5.08 21.98
N THR A 184 -7.76 -6.39 22.16
CA THR A 184 -6.59 -7.13 22.65
C THR A 184 -6.10 -8.10 21.57
N LEU A 185 -4.82 -7.99 21.19
CA LEU A 185 -4.13 -8.94 20.32
C LEU A 185 -3.22 -9.81 21.18
N ARG A 186 -3.39 -11.13 21.10
CA ARG A 186 -2.50 -12.11 21.74
C ARG A 186 -1.82 -12.94 20.68
N TYR A 187 -0.51 -13.13 20.80
CA TYR A 187 0.31 -13.96 19.93
C TYR A 187 1.62 -14.30 20.62
N ARG A 188 2.35 -15.28 20.10
CA ARG A 188 3.68 -15.65 20.64
C ARG A 188 4.67 -14.49 20.45
N PRO A 189 5.46 -14.11 21.47
CA PRO A 189 6.40 -12.98 21.40
C PRO A 189 7.48 -13.09 20.32
N SER A 190 7.75 -14.30 19.82
CA SER A 190 8.77 -14.53 18.79
C SER A 190 8.35 -14.08 17.38
N LEU A 191 7.11 -13.65 17.19
CA LEU A 191 6.63 -13.20 15.88
C LEU A 191 7.11 -11.78 15.58
N PRO A 192 7.62 -11.53 14.36
CA PRO A 192 8.09 -10.21 13.94
C PRO A 192 6.92 -9.31 13.54
N ILE A 193 6.09 -8.93 14.52
CA ILE A 193 4.91 -8.08 14.31
C ILE A 193 5.30 -6.62 14.45
N ASP A 194 4.91 -5.80 13.47
CA ASP A 194 5.01 -4.35 13.56
C ASP A 194 3.73 -3.79 14.21
N PRO A 195 3.81 -3.11 15.38
CA PRO A 195 2.63 -2.60 16.07
C PRO A 195 1.79 -1.62 15.25
N VAL A 196 2.43 -0.77 14.45
CA VAL A 196 1.76 0.23 13.61
C VAL A 196 1.05 -0.46 12.46
N VAL A 197 1.76 -1.29 11.68
CA VAL A 197 1.18 -2.05 10.57
C VAL A 197 0.06 -2.97 11.06
N SER A 198 0.24 -3.58 12.23
CA SER A 198 -0.76 -4.48 12.80
C SER A 198 -2.06 -3.77 13.15
N LEU A 199 -1.98 -2.58 13.75
CA LEU A 199 -3.15 -1.77 14.05
C LEU A 199 -3.87 -1.37 12.75
N GLN A 200 -3.11 -0.91 11.74
CA GLN A 200 -3.67 -0.49 10.45
C GLN A 200 -4.44 -1.62 9.75
N TRP A 201 -3.86 -2.80 9.63
CA TRP A 201 -4.54 -3.95 9.03
C TRP A 201 -5.73 -4.43 9.85
N THR A 202 -5.61 -4.42 11.18
CA THR A 202 -6.75 -4.73 12.06
C THR A 202 -7.90 -3.76 11.80
N LYS A 203 -7.63 -2.46 11.66
CA LYS A 203 -8.67 -1.46 11.33
C LYS A 203 -9.41 -1.80 10.05
N VAL A 204 -8.67 -2.12 8.99
CA VAL A 204 -9.25 -2.48 7.70
C VAL A 204 -10.10 -3.75 7.81
N PHE A 205 -9.58 -4.80 8.44
CA PHE A 205 -10.29 -6.08 8.57
C PHE A 205 -11.58 -5.92 9.36
N LEU A 206 -11.56 -5.21 10.50
CA LEU A 206 -12.76 -5.05 11.33
C LEU A 206 -13.80 -4.16 10.67
N LEU A 207 -13.39 -3.04 10.06
CA LEU A 207 -14.29 -2.19 9.29
C LEU A 207 -15.01 -3.03 8.23
N ARG A 208 -14.25 -3.77 7.42
CA ARG A 208 -14.84 -4.57 6.35
C ARG A 208 -15.70 -5.70 6.88
N ALA A 209 -15.30 -6.35 7.97
CA ALA A 209 -16.08 -7.39 8.59
C ALA A 209 -17.45 -6.87 9.11
N GLN A 210 -17.46 -5.67 9.71
CA GLN A 210 -18.69 -4.99 10.15
C GLN A 210 -19.59 -4.62 8.97
N GLN A 211 -19.00 -4.32 7.83
CA GLN A 211 -19.67 -3.99 6.57
C GLN A 211 -20.12 -5.22 5.76
N GLY A 212 -19.95 -6.43 6.30
CA GLY A 212 -20.30 -7.68 5.63
C GLY A 212 -19.28 -8.18 4.60
N GLY A 213 -18.16 -7.47 4.41
CA GLY A 213 -17.07 -7.92 3.54
C GLY A 213 -16.36 -9.13 4.12
N ARG A 214 -16.23 -10.20 3.34
CA ARG A 214 -15.53 -11.44 3.72
C ARG A 214 -14.63 -11.90 2.59
N LEU A 215 -13.51 -12.51 2.94
CA LEU A 215 -12.65 -13.17 1.97
C LEU A 215 -13.33 -14.41 1.42
N GLU A 216 -13.04 -14.75 0.18
CA GLU A 216 -13.43 -16.03 -0.39
C GLU A 216 -12.63 -17.14 0.30
N GLU A 217 -13.34 -18.11 0.88
CA GLU A 217 -12.73 -19.19 1.64
C GLU A 217 -12.06 -20.20 0.70
N ASN A 218 -10.79 -20.48 0.96
CA ASN A 218 -10.01 -21.52 0.31
C ASN A 218 -9.92 -22.74 1.23
N TRP A 219 -10.82 -23.69 1.02
CA TRP A 219 -10.91 -24.90 1.84
C TRP A 219 -9.66 -25.78 1.78
N GLU A 220 -8.86 -25.74 0.70
CA GLU A 220 -7.58 -26.47 0.61
C GLU A 220 -6.57 -25.96 1.65
N MET A 221 -6.72 -24.71 2.09
CA MET A 221 -5.86 -24.06 3.06
C MET A 221 -6.36 -24.17 4.51
N ALA A 222 -7.49 -24.85 4.75
CA ALA A 222 -8.12 -24.89 6.07
C ALA A 222 -7.20 -25.51 7.15
N ASP A 223 -6.55 -26.64 6.84
CA ASP A 223 -5.63 -27.31 7.77
C ASP A 223 -4.38 -26.47 8.06
N PHE A 224 -3.82 -25.83 7.03
CA PHE A 224 -2.73 -24.88 7.21
C PHE A 224 -3.15 -23.74 8.13
N CYS A 225 -4.31 -23.11 7.89
CA CYS A 225 -4.80 -21.99 8.67
C CYS A 225 -4.97 -22.38 10.15
N ARG A 226 -5.59 -23.53 10.40
CA ARG A 226 -5.77 -24.08 11.75
C ARG A 226 -4.42 -24.28 12.45
N LEU A 227 -3.49 -24.99 11.81
CA LEU A 227 -2.17 -25.26 12.39
C LEU A 227 -1.37 -23.96 12.61
N PHE A 228 -1.44 -23.03 11.66
CA PHE A 228 -0.75 -21.75 11.73
C PHE A 228 -1.22 -20.93 12.94
N LEU A 229 -2.53 -20.82 13.16
CA LEU A 229 -3.08 -20.13 14.33
C LEU A 229 -2.72 -20.83 15.65
N GLU A 230 -2.74 -22.17 15.68
CA GLU A 230 -2.32 -22.94 16.86
C GLU A 230 -0.85 -22.72 17.21
N LYS A 231 0.05 -22.79 16.21
CA LYS A 231 1.49 -22.62 16.37
C LYS A 231 1.88 -21.19 16.70
N THR A 232 1.11 -20.19 16.27
CA THR A 232 1.36 -18.78 16.56
C THR A 232 0.66 -18.30 17.83
N GLY A 233 -0.36 -19.03 18.30
CA GLY A 233 -1.19 -18.65 19.44
C GLY A 233 -1.97 -17.36 19.18
N PHE A 234 -2.26 -17.04 17.91
CA PHE A 234 -2.86 -15.76 17.56
C PHE A 234 -4.35 -15.70 17.87
N VAL A 235 -4.73 -14.70 18.66
CA VAL A 235 -6.11 -14.44 19.08
C VAL A 235 -6.39 -12.94 19.04
N ILE A 236 -7.58 -12.58 18.59
CA ILE A 236 -8.11 -11.21 18.58
C ILE A 236 -9.37 -11.18 19.43
N GLU A 237 -9.36 -10.35 20.46
CA GLU A 237 -10.44 -10.20 21.44
C GLU A 237 -10.83 -8.72 21.57
N GLY A 238 -12.02 -8.47 22.11
CA GLY A 238 -12.46 -7.12 22.48
C GLY A 238 -13.72 -6.63 21.79
N LEU A 239 -13.85 -6.86 20.48
CA LEU A 239 -15.02 -6.46 19.70
C LEU A 239 -15.81 -7.68 19.21
N GLU A 240 -17.14 -7.56 19.18
CA GLU A 240 -18.02 -8.65 18.74
C GLU A 240 -17.73 -9.07 17.29
N VAL A 241 -17.44 -8.11 16.42
CA VAL A 241 -17.09 -8.35 15.01
C VAL A 241 -15.88 -9.28 14.86
N CYS A 242 -14.94 -9.31 15.81
CA CYS A 242 -13.79 -10.22 15.79
C CYS A 242 -14.22 -11.70 15.80
N ARG A 243 -15.37 -12.03 16.41
CA ARG A 243 -15.91 -13.39 16.44
C ARG A 243 -16.38 -13.85 15.06
N SER A 244 -16.73 -12.92 14.19
CA SER A 244 -17.20 -13.19 12.83
C SER A 244 -16.08 -13.44 11.82
N LEU A 245 -14.81 -13.20 12.20
CA LEU A 245 -13.66 -13.47 11.34
C LEU A 245 -13.37 -14.97 11.29
N SER A 246 -13.27 -15.50 10.07
CA SER A 246 -12.93 -16.91 9.83
C SER A 246 -11.48 -17.23 10.23
N GLN A 247 -11.12 -18.51 10.22
CA GLN A 247 -9.73 -18.92 10.43
C GLN A 247 -8.80 -18.35 9.35
N GLN A 248 -9.24 -18.37 8.08
CA GLN A 248 -8.47 -17.80 6.99
C GLN A 248 -8.28 -16.29 7.18
N GLU A 249 -9.33 -15.54 7.54
CA GLU A 249 -9.19 -14.10 7.78
C GLU A 249 -8.18 -13.78 8.90
N ARG A 250 -8.18 -14.57 9.98
CA ARG A 250 -7.20 -14.40 11.07
C ARG A 250 -5.79 -14.75 10.63
N CYS A 251 -5.63 -15.79 9.81
CA CYS A 251 -4.33 -16.17 9.25
C CYS A 251 -3.76 -15.08 8.37
N VAL A 252 -4.57 -14.58 7.43
CA VAL A 252 -4.19 -13.48 6.54
C VAL A 252 -3.84 -12.25 7.34
N LEU A 253 -4.68 -11.87 8.32
CA LEU A 253 -4.41 -10.71 9.14
C LEU A 253 -3.07 -10.84 9.85
N LEU A 254 -2.78 -11.97 10.51
CA LEU A 254 -1.50 -12.19 11.15
C LEU A 254 -0.32 -12.14 10.16
N PHE A 255 -0.51 -12.69 8.95
CA PHE A 255 0.50 -12.62 7.90
C PHE A 255 0.81 -11.18 7.48
N LEU A 256 -0.22 -10.36 7.32
CA LEU A 256 -0.10 -8.94 6.95
C LEU A 256 0.39 -8.05 8.11
N MET A 257 0.24 -8.50 9.37
CA MET A 257 0.80 -7.82 10.55
C MET A 257 2.32 -7.98 10.64
N MET A 258 2.88 -9.02 10.04
CA MET A 258 4.32 -9.18 9.90
C MET A 258 4.78 -8.27 8.76
N ALA A 259 5.70 -7.33 9.03
CA ALA A 259 6.30 -6.51 7.96
C ALA A 259 6.97 -7.42 6.90
N ASP A 260 7.20 -6.92 5.69
CA ASP A 260 7.73 -7.72 4.56
C ASP A 260 8.97 -8.56 4.93
N GLU A 261 9.94 -7.96 5.63
CA GLU A 261 11.15 -8.66 6.10
C GLU A 261 10.86 -9.66 7.22
N GLY A 262 9.86 -9.36 8.05
CA GLY A 262 9.36 -10.22 9.13
C GLY A 262 8.73 -11.51 8.59
N VAL A 263 7.93 -11.40 7.53
CA VAL A 263 7.35 -12.57 6.83
C VAL A 263 8.45 -13.52 6.36
N LEU A 264 9.46 -13.00 5.66
CA LEU A 264 10.56 -13.84 5.16
C LEU A 264 11.37 -14.46 6.30
N SER A 265 11.67 -13.68 7.35
CA SER A 265 12.35 -14.24 8.53
C SER A 265 11.52 -15.32 9.21
N PHE A 266 10.20 -15.17 9.27
CA PHE A 266 9.31 -16.16 9.85
C PHE A 266 9.36 -17.46 9.05
N LEU A 267 9.13 -17.38 7.74
CA LEU A 267 9.13 -18.55 6.85
C LEU A 267 10.47 -19.32 6.90
N LEU A 268 11.60 -18.60 6.91
CA LEU A 268 12.93 -19.22 7.03
C LEU A 268 13.16 -19.98 8.35
N LYS A 269 12.56 -19.52 9.45
CA LYS A 269 12.71 -20.13 10.79
C LYS A 269 11.70 -21.26 11.05
N HIS A 270 10.72 -21.43 10.15
CA HIS A 270 9.57 -22.30 10.35
C HIS A 270 9.36 -23.21 9.12
N PRO A 271 10.26 -24.19 8.88
CA PRO A 271 10.20 -25.08 7.72
C PRO A 271 8.91 -25.91 7.66
N TRP A 272 8.26 -26.14 8.81
CA TRP A 272 6.96 -26.80 8.89
C TRP A 272 5.87 -26.12 8.04
N VAL A 273 6.04 -24.83 7.69
CA VAL A 273 5.11 -24.13 6.79
C VAL A 273 5.12 -24.77 5.41
N GLU A 274 6.30 -25.02 4.81
CA GLU A 274 6.42 -25.73 3.52
C GLU A 274 5.85 -27.15 3.60
N GLU A 275 6.03 -27.83 4.74
CA GLU A 275 5.54 -29.20 4.92
C GLU A 275 4.01 -29.29 5.03
N THR A 276 3.35 -28.18 5.39
CA THR A 276 1.90 -28.15 5.67
C THR A 276 1.09 -27.60 4.51
N VAL A 277 1.67 -26.71 3.69
CA VAL A 277 0.95 -26.14 2.54
C VAL A 277 0.66 -27.22 1.48
N PRO A 278 -0.52 -27.20 0.83
CA PRO A 278 -0.92 -28.23 -0.12
C PRO A 278 -0.26 -28.09 -1.51
N PHE A 279 0.82 -27.30 -1.62
CA PHE A 279 1.48 -26.94 -2.88
C PHE A 279 2.99 -26.81 -2.73
N ASP A 280 3.72 -27.02 -3.83
CA ASP A 280 5.18 -26.91 -3.86
C ASP A 280 5.59 -25.57 -4.52
N PRO A 281 6.33 -24.69 -3.82
CA PRO A 281 6.83 -23.45 -4.40
C PRO A 281 7.76 -23.67 -5.61
N ILE A 282 8.42 -24.82 -5.72
CA ILE A 282 9.31 -25.13 -6.85
C ILE A 282 8.54 -25.29 -8.16
N ASP A 283 7.33 -25.85 -8.12
CA ASP A 283 6.50 -26.00 -9.32
C ASP A 283 6.13 -24.62 -9.90
N SER A 284 5.75 -23.68 -9.03
CA SER A 284 5.46 -22.29 -9.45
C SER A 284 6.70 -21.56 -9.98
N LEU A 285 7.89 -21.82 -9.43
CA LEU A 285 9.15 -21.28 -9.95
C LEU A 285 9.46 -21.80 -11.35
N ARG A 286 9.21 -23.08 -11.63
CA ARG A 286 9.40 -23.67 -12.98
C ARG A 286 8.48 -23.05 -14.01
N GLU A 287 7.23 -22.78 -13.65
CA GLU A 287 6.27 -22.12 -14.52
C GLU A 287 6.64 -20.65 -14.78
N THR A 288 7.08 -19.93 -13.74
CA THR A 288 7.34 -18.49 -13.80
C THR A 288 8.72 -18.16 -14.40
N PHE A 289 9.75 -18.96 -14.10
CA PHE A 289 11.14 -18.75 -14.53
C PHE A 289 11.75 -20.02 -15.14
N PRO A 290 11.23 -20.52 -16.28
CA PRO A 290 11.61 -21.83 -16.81
C PRO A 290 13.11 -21.97 -17.13
N LYS A 291 13.80 -20.87 -17.41
CA LYS A 291 15.25 -20.86 -17.72
C LYS A 291 16.15 -20.80 -16.48
N GLN A 292 15.65 -20.26 -15.36
CA GLN A 292 16.44 -20.06 -14.14
C GLN A 292 15.97 -20.96 -12.98
N ALA A 293 14.92 -21.74 -13.17
CA ALA A 293 14.24 -22.49 -12.11
C ALA A 293 15.18 -23.37 -11.28
N GLU A 294 16.09 -24.13 -11.90
CA GLU A 294 17.01 -25.00 -11.17
C GLU A 294 18.05 -24.22 -10.35
N THR A 295 18.51 -23.06 -10.83
CA THR A 295 19.38 -22.17 -10.05
C THR A 295 18.63 -21.50 -8.91
N LEU A 296 17.39 -21.06 -9.15
CA LEU A 296 16.54 -20.41 -8.15
C LEU A 296 16.05 -21.38 -7.08
N ARG A 297 15.92 -22.66 -7.40
CA ARG A 297 15.56 -23.73 -6.47
C ARG A 297 16.57 -23.88 -5.33
N GLU A 298 17.85 -23.67 -5.61
CA GLU A 298 18.92 -23.73 -4.60
C GLU A 298 18.95 -22.47 -3.71
N ASP A 299 18.31 -21.39 -4.14
CA ASP A 299 18.22 -20.14 -3.39
C ASP A 299 17.06 -20.19 -2.38
N ARG A 300 17.38 -20.58 -1.15
CA ARG A 300 16.39 -20.70 -0.07
C ARG A 300 15.59 -19.42 0.17
N VAL A 301 16.21 -18.24 -0.01
CA VAL A 301 15.51 -16.95 0.17
C VAL A 301 14.47 -16.78 -0.93
N PHE A 302 14.84 -17.05 -2.18
CA PHE A 302 13.91 -16.91 -3.30
C PHE A 302 12.75 -17.92 -3.23
N VAL A 303 13.01 -19.14 -2.79
CA VAL A 303 11.96 -20.14 -2.52
C VAL A 303 10.96 -19.63 -1.47
N GLN A 304 11.43 -19.01 -0.37
CA GLN A 304 10.52 -18.44 0.63
C GLN A 304 9.75 -17.22 0.11
N VAL A 305 10.33 -16.41 -0.78
CA VAL A 305 9.61 -15.33 -1.46
C VAL A 305 8.49 -15.90 -2.33
N ALA A 306 8.77 -16.94 -3.12
CA ALA A 306 7.75 -17.61 -3.93
C ALA A 306 6.61 -18.17 -3.05
N LEU A 307 6.96 -18.84 -1.95
CA LEU A 307 6.01 -19.35 -0.97
C LEU A 307 5.14 -18.23 -0.38
N ALA A 308 5.73 -17.09 0.00
CA ALA A 308 4.99 -15.94 0.52
C ALA A 308 3.98 -15.39 -0.50
N VAL A 309 4.37 -15.27 -1.77
CA VAL A 309 3.49 -14.82 -2.85
C VAL A 309 2.34 -15.82 -3.07
N MET A 310 2.63 -17.12 -3.06
CA MET A 310 1.60 -18.16 -3.18
C MET A 310 0.62 -18.14 -2.01
N LEU A 311 1.11 -17.99 -0.77
CA LEU A 311 0.25 -17.88 0.41
C LEU A 311 -0.68 -16.66 0.30
N LEU A 312 -0.17 -15.50 -0.14
CA LEU A 312 -0.99 -14.32 -0.38
C LEU A 312 -2.02 -14.54 -1.48
N ASP A 313 -1.64 -15.17 -2.59
CA ASP A 313 -2.54 -15.49 -3.71
C ASP A 313 -3.67 -16.44 -3.30
N ARG A 314 -3.35 -17.44 -2.46
CA ARG A 314 -4.27 -18.51 -2.07
C ARG A 314 -5.18 -18.16 -0.89
N LEU A 315 -4.73 -17.30 0.02
CA LEU A 315 -5.47 -16.95 1.24
C LEU A 315 -6.15 -15.57 1.15
N PHE A 316 -5.65 -14.68 0.31
CA PHE A 316 -6.06 -13.28 0.32
C PHE A 316 -6.17 -12.70 -1.09
N HIS A 317 -5.14 -11.98 -1.50
CA HIS A 317 -4.95 -11.43 -2.83
C HIS A 317 -3.51 -10.93 -2.92
N VAL A 318 -2.91 -11.00 -4.11
CA VAL A 318 -1.67 -10.29 -4.40
C VAL A 318 -2.05 -8.93 -4.98
N PRO A 319 -1.57 -7.80 -4.42
CA PRO A 319 -1.93 -6.48 -4.91
C PRO A 319 -1.75 -6.38 -6.44
N PRO A 320 -2.72 -5.81 -7.17
CA PRO A 320 -2.54 -5.59 -8.60
C PRO A 320 -1.31 -4.71 -8.82
N SER A 321 -0.52 -5.02 -9.85
CA SER A 321 0.66 -4.24 -10.20
C SER A 321 0.22 -2.82 -10.57
N LEU A 322 0.42 -1.87 -9.65
CA LEU A 322 0.09 -0.45 -9.87
C LEU A 322 0.90 0.18 -11.02
N GLN A 323 1.94 -0.51 -11.51
CA GLN A 323 2.68 -0.11 -12.69
C GLN A 323 1.96 -0.60 -13.95
N ARG A 324 1.45 0.36 -14.73
CA ARG A 324 0.90 0.18 -16.08
C ARG A 324 1.97 -0.15 -17.13
N ASP A 325 3.03 -0.88 -16.80
CA ASP A 325 3.92 -1.37 -17.85
C ASP A 325 3.24 -2.55 -18.54
N ARG A 326 2.62 -2.23 -19.67
CA ARG A 326 1.83 -3.12 -20.53
C ARG A 326 2.69 -4.12 -21.29
N GLN A 327 3.66 -4.75 -20.65
CA GLN A 327 4.22 -5.98 -21.20
C GLN A 327 3.69 -7.13 -20.36
N LYS A 328 2.57 -7.68 -20.81
CA LYS A 328 2.18 -9.04 -20.41
C LYS A 328 3.42 -9.92 -20.63
N PRO A 329 3.98 -10.55 -19.60
CA PRO A 329 4.93 -11.63 -19.83
C PRO A 329 4.22 -12.64 -20.74
N ALA A 330 4.92 -13.15 -21.75
CA ALA A 330 4.39 -14.19 -22.61
C ALA A 330 4.28 -15.49 -21.79
N VAL A 331 3.18 -15.66 -21.06
CA VAL A 331 2.87 -16.91 -20.35
C VAL A 331 2.36 -17.90 -21.40
N SER A 332 3.25 -18.76 -21.89
CA SER A 332 2.91 -19.85 -22.79
C SER A 332 2.58 -21.11 -21.99
N GLY A 333 1.33 -21.57 -22.07
CA GLY A 333 0.91 -22.89 -21.64
C GLY A 333 0.08 -22.90 -20.35
N ILE A 334 -1.24 -22.82 -20.49
CA ILE A 334 -2.18 -23.09 -19.39
C ILE A 334 -2.42 -24.60 -19.37
N GLY A 335 -1.58 -25.31 -18.61
CA GLY A 335 -1.79 -26.71 -18.23
C GLY A 335 -2.64 -26.80 -16.96
N LYS A 336 -3.50 -27.82 -16.86
CA LYS A 336 -4.39 -28.03 -15.72
C LYS A 336 -3.62 -28.56 -14.49
N SER A 337 -3.09 -27.66 -13.67
CA SER A 337 -2.67 -27.87 -12.28
C SER A 337 -2.38 -26.51 -11.65
N LYS A 338 -2.80 -26.26 -10.40
CA LYS A 338 -2.16 -25.40 -9.37
C LYS A 338 -1.47 -24.07 -9.76
N ALA A 339 -1.73 -23.47 -10.91
CA ALA A 339 -1.05 -22.24 -11.34
C ALA A 339 -1.40 -21.06 -10.41
N LEU A 340 -0.41 -20.22 -10.15
CA LEU A 340 -0.57 -18.89 -9.56
C LEU A 340 -1.54 -18.05 -10.40
N SER A 341 -2.28 -17.14 -9.76
CA SER A 341 -3.05 -16.14 -10.51
C SER A 341 -2.12 -15.31 -11.42
N SER A 342 -2.65 -14.75 -12.50
CA SER A 342 -1.85 -13.89 -13.39
C SER A 342 -1.22 -12.69 -12.66
N ALA A 343 -1.90 -12.17 -11.63
CA ALA A 343 -1.38 -11.09 -10.80
C ALA A 343 -0.21 -11.56 -9.94
N ALA A 344 -0.34 -12.72 -9.30
CA ALA A 344 0.72 -13.32 -8.50
C ALA A 344 1.96 -13.70 -9.33
N CYS A 345 1.77 -14.25 -10.54
CA CYS A 345 2.87 -14.50 -11.47
C CYS A 345 3.62 -13.20 -11.79
N HIS A 346 2.92 -12.14 -12.18
CA HIS A 346 3.55 -10.86 -12.51
C HIS A 346 4.30 -10.26 -11.32
N TYR A 347 3.71 -10.33 -10.13
CA TYR A 347 4.34 -9.86 -8.90
C TYR A 347 5.63 -10.63 -8.60
N LEU A 348 5.58 -11.97 -8.69
CA LEU A 348 6.74 -12.83 -8.50
C LEU A 348 7.84 -12.57 -9.54
N VAL A 349 7.47 -12.36 -10.81
CA VAL A 349 8.41 -11.93 -11.88
C VAL A 349 9.11 -10.64 -11.49
N THR A 350 8.35 -9.63 -11.08
CA THR A 350 8.89 -8.32 -10.71
C THR A 350 9.89 -8.41 -9.55
N LEU A 351 9.57 -9.21 -8.53
CA LEU A 351 10.47 -9.49 -7.41
C LEU A 351 11.71 -10.27 -7.85
N GLY A 352 11.52 -11.31 -8.67
CA GLY A 352 12.60 -12.13 -9.20
C GLY A 352 13.59 -11.35 -10.06
N GLU A 353 13.11 -10.53 -10.99
CA GLU A 353 13.98 -9.68 -11.79
C GLU A 353 14.77 -8.69 -10.93
N THR A 354 14.11 -8.07 -9.94
CA THR A 354 14.77 -7.15 -9.01
C THR A 354 15.85 -7.88 -8.20
N TYR A 355 15.54 -9.08 -7.71
CA TYR A 355 16.45 -9.92 -6.95
C TYR A 355 17.64 -10.37 -7.78
N LEU A 356 17.40 -10.95 -8.96
CA LEU A 356 18.42 -11.41 -9.90
C LEU A 356 19.34 -10.27 -10.33
N ASN A 357 18.78 -9.08 -10.62
CA ASN A 357 19.57 -7.90 -10.97
C ASN A 357 20.48 -7.47 -9.81
N LYS A 358 19.98 -7.48 -8.56
CA LYS A 358 20.79 -7.18 -7.38
C LYS A 358 21.90 -8.22 -7.16
N GLN A 359 21.59 -9.51 -7.32
CA GLN A 359 22.57 -10.59 -7.22
C GLN A 359 23.67 -10.47 -8.28
N GLN A 360 23.30 -10.19 -9.54
CA GLN A 360 24.27 -9.93 -10.60
C GLN A 360 25.15 -8.71 -10.29
N LEU A 361 24.58 -7.63 -9.75
CA LEU A 361 25.33 -6.44 -9.37
C LEU A 361 26.32 -6.74 -8.23
N LYS A 362 25.88 -7.49 -7.22
CA LYS A 362 26.72 -7.95 -6.10
C LYS A 362 27.85 -8.85 -6.58
N ASN A 363 27.57 -9.78 -7.49
CA ASN A 363 28.57 -10.66 -8.10
C ASN A 363 29.58 -9.88 -8.95
N LYS A 364 29.13 -8.87 -9.70
CA LYS A 364 30.03 -7.95 -10.43
C LYS A 364 30.89 -7.12 -9.48
N GLN A 365 30.33 -6.62 -8.37
CA GLN A 365 31.09 -5.90 -7.34
C GLN A 365 32.12 -6.80 -6.65
N LEU A 366 31.74 -8.03 -6.29
CA LEU A 366 32.66 -9.04 -5.75
C LEU A 366 33.78 -9.34 -6.75
N MET A 367 33.46 -9.59 -8.02
CA MET A 367 34.46 -9.79 -9.10
C MET A 367 35.41 -8.59 -9.25
N ILE A 368 34.88 -7.36 -9.27
CA ILE A 368 35.70 -6.13 -9.32
C ILE A 368 36.59 -6.02 -8.08
N THR A 369 36.06 -6.33 -6.89
CA THR A 369 36.84 -6.34 -5.64
C THR A 369 37.96 -7.37 -5.73
N TYR A 370 37.69 -8.59 -6.18
CA TYR A 370 38.71 -9.62 -6.43
C TYR A 370 39.72 -9.22 -7.51
N HIS A 371 39.32 -8.47 -8.53
CA HIS A 371 40.24 -7.94 -9.55
C HIS A 371 41.10 -6.78 -9.04
N LEU A 372 40.63 -6.01 -8.05
CA LEU A 372 41.37 -4.90 -7.44
C LEU A 372 42.16 -5.31 -6.18
N SER A 373 41.77 -6.40 -5.52
CA SER A 373 42.45 -6.97 -4.34
C SER A 373 43.23 -8.26 -4.63
N GLY A 374 43.17 -8.75 -5.86
CA GLY A 374 43.95 -9.89 -6.34
C GLY A 374 45.41 -9.49 -6.55
N ASN A 375 46.22 -9.65 -5.51
CA ASN A 375 47.68 -9.57 -5.61
C ASN A 375 48.17 -10.62 -6.62
N GLU A 376 49.15 -10.30 -7.47
CA GLU A 376 49.69 -11.19 -8.51
C GLU A 376 50.18 -12.55 -7.96
N LYS A 377 50.31 -12.69 -6.64
CA LYS A 377 50.69 -13.93 -5.95
C LYS A 377 49.63 -15.04 -5.91
N ILE A 378 48.37 -14.81 -6.30
CA ILE A 378 47.33 -15.87 -6.28
C ILE A 378 47.21 -16.62 -7.61
N LYS A 379 47.89 -16.17 -8.69
CA LYS A 379 47.91 -16.90 -9.97
C LYS A 379 48.90 -18.08 -10.03
N GLY A 380 49.50 -18.44 -8.90
CA GLY A 380 50.52 -19.48 -8.79
C GLY A 380 50.16 -20.68 -7.90
N TRP A 381 48.88 -20.92 -7.62
CA TRP A 381 48.37 -22.11 -6.93
C TRP A 381 47.19 -22.72 -7.68
#